data_AF-A0A507SPG4-F1
#
_entry.id   AF-A0A507SPG4-F1
#
_cell.length_a   1.000
_cell.length_b   1.000
_cell.length_c   1.000
_cell.angle_alpha   90.00
_cell.angle_beta   90.00
_cell.angle_gamma   90.00
#
_symmetry.space_group_name_H-M   'P 1'
#
loop_
_entity.id
_entity.type
_entity.pdbx_description
1 polymer ?
#
loop_
_entity_poly.entity_id
_entity_poly.type
_entity_poly.pdbx_seq_one_letter_code
_entity_poly.pdbx_strand_id
1 'polypeptide(L)'
;IKKETATEHCKNSYYRSLDYLAQNQKTILKNLNQEISKISSRNIKVLWYDTTTSYFETFKRGNFRKPGFSKDGKFKEDQIVIGLITDENGIPLHYKVFPGNTADSSTFISFMLELEKYYGIKNVTIIADKGMSVNRNIRFLEDKG
;
A
#
# COMPACT_ATOMS: atom_id res chain seq x y z
N ILE A 1 10.51 7.35 -41.21
CA ILE A 1 10.57 7.71 -39.77
C ILE A 1 9.27 8.43 -39.44
N LYS A 2 8.31 7.75 -38.81
CA LYS A 2 7.04 8.38 -38.39
C LYS A 2 7.40 9.40 -37.31
N LYS A 3 7.10 10.68 -37.55
CA LYS A 3 7.17 11.74 -36.55
C LYS A 3 6.17 11.36 -35.45
N GLU A 4 6.66 11.05 -34.25
CA GLU A 4 5.83 11.09 -33.06
C GLU A 4 5.31 12.52 -32.93
N THR A 5 4.01 12.68 -33.13
CA THR A 5 3.30 13.91 -32.81
C THR A 5 3.33 14.06 -31.29
N ALA A 6 4.20 14.93 -30.79
CA ALA A 6 4.21 15.37 -29.40
C ALA A 6 2.80 15.91 -29.07
N THR A 7 2.08 15.16 -28.24
CA THR A 7 0.75 15.56 -27.80
C THR A 7 0.92 16.65 -26.76
N GLU A 8 0.45 17.86 -27.05
CA GLU A 8 0.56 18.98 -26.11
C GLU A 8 -0.35 18.70 -24.90
N HIS A 9 0.24 18.28 -23.78
CA HIS A 9 -0.49 17.99 -22.56
C HIS A 9 -0.54 19.24 -21.67
N CYS A 10 -1.70 19.89 -21.60
CA CYS A 10 -1.95 20.91 -20.58
C CYS A 10 -1.81 20.30 -19.17
N LYS A 11 -1.39 21.09 -18.17
CA LYS A 11 -1.26 20.69 -16.76
C LYS A 11 -2.45 19.86 -16.23
N ASN A 12 -3.66 20.22 -16.67
CA ASN A 12 -4.90 19.53 -16.29
C ASN A 12 -4.98 18.08 -16.77
N SER A 13 -4.30 17.73 -17.86
CA SER A 13 -4.24 16.36 -18.38
C SER A 13 -3.56 15.42 -17.39
N TYR A 14 -2.47 15.85 -16.73
CA TYR A 14 -1.78 15.03 -15.72
C TYR A 14 -2.64 14.77 -14.49
N TYR A 15 -3.38 15.77 -14.00
CA TYR A 15 -4.29 15.58 -12.85
C TYR A 15 -5.45 14.65 -13.18
N ARG A 16 -6.03 14.75 -14.38
CA ARG A 16 -7.08 13.83 -14.83
C ARG A 16 -6.57 12.39 -14.96
N SER A 17 -5.32 12.22 -15.36
CA SER A 17 -4.71 10.88 -15.40
C SER A 17 -4.63 10.23 -14.01
N LEU A 18 -4.51 11.01 -12.93
CA LEU A 18 -4.49 10.44 -11.58
C LEU A 18 -5.80 9.72 -11.24
N ASP A 19 -6.95 10.23 -11.66
CA ASP A 19 -8.24 9.57 -11.45
C ASP A 19 -8.29 8.22 -12.19
N TYR A 20 -7.78 8.19 -13.41
CA TYR A 20 -7.66 6.96 -14.20
C TYR A 20 -6.72 5.94 -13.55
N LEU A 21 -5.56 6.39 -13.06
CA LEU A 21 -4.61 5.53 -12.35
C LEU A 21 -5.21 4.99 -11.05
N ALA A 22 -5.95 5.81 -10.30
CA ALA A 22 -6.60 5.41 -9.06
C ALA A 22 -7.69 4.36 -9.31
N GLN A 23 -8.51 4.53 -10.34
CA GLN A 23 -9.56 3.58 -10.71
C GLN A 23 -8.99 2.22 -11.17
N ASN A 24 -7.84 2.24 -11.85
CA ASN A 24 -7.22 1.04 -12.43
C ASN A 24 -6.05 0.49 -11.58
N GLN A 25 -5.82 1.03 -10.38
CA GLN A 25 -4.67 0.76 -9.51
C GLN A 25 -4.38 -0.73 -9.36
N LYS A 26 -5.42 -1.54 -9.10
CA LYS A 26 -5.28 -3.00 -8.86
C LYS A 26 -4.78 -3.74 -10.09
N THR A 27 -5.33 -3.43 -11.26
CA THR A 27 -4.91 -4.01 -12.54
C THR A 27 -3.49 -3.58 -12.89
N ILE A 28 -3.16 -2.31 -12.69
CA ILE A 28 -1.81 -1.77 -12.93
C ILE A 28 -0.79 -2.48 -12.04
N LEU A 29 -1.05 -2.59 -10.73
CA LEU A 29 -0.16 -3.27 -9.79
C LEU A 29 0.02 -4.75 -10.14
N LYS A 30 -1.06 -5.44 -10.53
CA LYS A 30 -0.97 -6.85 -10.94
C LYS A 30 -0.07 -7.03 -12.16
N ASN A 31 -0.27 -6.23 -13.21
CA ASN A 31 0.52 -6.30 -14.44
C ASN A 31 1.98 -5.92 -14.17
N LEU A 32 2.21 -4.86 -13.38
CA LEU A 32 3.54 -4.40 -13.03
C LEU A 32 4.31 -5.45 -12.22
N ASN A 33 3.65 -6.13 -11.28
CA ASN A 33 4.25 -7.26 -10.55
C ASN A 33 4.59 -8.43 -11.48
N GLN A 34 3.76 -8.73 -12.48
CA GLN A 34 4.05 -9.78 -13.46
C GLN A 34 5.29 -9.45 -14.29
N GLU A 35 5.41 -8.23 -14.78
CA GLU A 35 6.59 -7.81 -15.55
C GLU A 35 7.85 -7.74 -14.69
N ILE A 36 7.76 -7.21 -13.47
CA ILE A 36 8.88 -7.21 -12.51
C ILE A 36 9.35 -8.63 -12.22
N SER A 37 8.44 -9.59 -12.06
CA SER A 37 8.80 -10.99 -11.78
C SER A 37 9.57 -11.65 -12.93
N LYS A 38 9.47 -11.13 -14.17
CA LYS A 38 10.22 -11.65 -15.32
C LYS A 38 11.64 -11.11 -15.38
N ILE A 39 11.87 -9.90 -14.88
CA ILE A 39 13.15 -9.19 -14.98
C ILE A 39 13.95 -9.18 -13.67
N SER A 40 13.38 -9.65 -12.58
CA SER A 40 14.00 -9.69 -11.25
C SER A 40 13.97 -11.09 -10.65
N SER A 41 14.83 -11.33 -9.66
CA SER A 41 14.83 -12.55 -8.84
C SER A 41 13.74 -12.54 -7.76
N ARG A 42 12.51 -12.12 -8.12
CA ARG A 42 11.41 -11.98 -7.16
C ARG A 42 11.17 -13.28 -6.39
N ASN A 43 11.17 -13.18 -5.07
CA ASN A 43 10.91 -14.31 -4.18
C ASN A 43 9.98 -13.89 -3.05
N ILE A 44 8.79 -14.49 -3.06
CA ILE A 44 7.67 -14.17 -2.17
C ILE A 44 7.58 -15.09 -0.95
N LYS A 45 8.61 -15.89 -0.65
CA LYS A 45 8.64 -16.73 0.56
C LYS A 45 8.67 -15.92 1.84
N VAL A 46 9.37 -14.79 1.81
CA VAL A 46 9.44 -13.82 2.91
C VAL A 46 8.90 -12.50 2.39
N LEU A 47 8.00 -11.88 3.16
CA LEU A 47 7.42 -10.59 2.84
C LEU A 47 7.64 -9.62 4.01
N TRP A 48 8.13 -8.42 3.71
CA TRP A 48 8.33 -7.37 4.71
C TRP A 48 7.16 -6.41 4.68
N TYR A 49 6.49 -6.25 5.81
CA TYR A 49 5.34 -5.38 5.95
C TYR A 49 5.64 -4.24 6.92
N ASP A 50 5.41 -3.01 6.48
CA ASP A 50 5.51 -1.82 7.32
C ASP A 50 4.39 -0.82 7.00
N THR A 51 4.09 0.04 7.98
CA THR A 51 3.18 1.16 7.83
C THR A 51 3.92 2.48 7.99
N THR A 52 3.60 3.46 7.15
CA THR A 52 4.07 4.84 7.31
C THR A 52 2.90 5.81 7.34
N THR A 53 3.09 6.97 7.95
CA THR A 53 2.09 8.03 8.03
C THR A 53 2.49 9.19 7.15
N SER A 54 1.53 9.79 6.45
CA SER A 54 1.74 11.08 5.77
C SER A 54 0.70 12.08 6.26
N TYR A 55 1.15 13.25 6.70
CA TYR A 55 0.28 14.33 7.16
C TYR A 55 0.03 15.36 6.06
N PHE A 56 -1.09 16.07 6.18
CA PHE A 56 -1.52 17.11 5.27
C PHE A 56 -1.86 18.35 6.06
N GLU A 57 -1.27 19.48 5.66
CA GLU A 57 -1.66 20.80 6.17
C GLU A 57 -2.85 21.28 5.35
N THR A 58 -4.06 20.95 5.80
CA THR A 58 -5.29 21.28 5.08
C THR A 58 -6.44 21.60 6.01
N PHE A 59 -7.24 22.60 5.61
CA PHE A 59 -8.49 22.94 6.29
C PHE A 59 -9.66 22.05 5.86
N LYS A 60 -9.50 21.21 4.82
CA LYS A 60 -10.57 20.35 4.27
C LYS A 60 -10.39 18.88 4.65
N ARG A 61 -11.11 18.48 5.71
CA ARG A 61 -11.21 17.09 6.16
C ARG A 61 -12.08 16.25 5.22
N GLY A 62 -11.68 15.00 4.96
CA GLY A 62 -12.49 14.09 4.13
C GLY A 62 -11.77 12.84 3.65
N ASN A 63 -12.54 11.78 3.38
CA ASN A 63 -12.06 10.48 2.92
C ASN A 63 -11.06 9.84 3.90
N PHE A 64 -9.87 9.47 3.42
CA PHE A 64 -8.80 8.88 4.22
C PHE A 64 -8.15 9.89 5.19
N ARG A 65 -8.28 11.20 4.96
CA ARG A 65 -7.66 12.23 5.80
C ARG A 65 -8.41 12.35 7.12
N LYS A 66 -7.78 11.89 8.18
CA LYS A 66 -8.30 11.93 9.56
C LYS A 66 -7.17 12.28 10.53
N PRO A 67 -7.45 13.06 11.59
CA PRO A 67 -6.49 13.26 12.67
C PRO A 67 -6.17 11.91 13.32
N GLY A 68 -4.89 11.63 13.57
CA GLY A 68 -4.45 10.33 14.04
C GLY A 68 -3.10 10.38 14.73
N PHE A 69 -2.64 9.21 15.16
CA PHE A 69 -1.31 9.06 15.75
C PHE A 69 -0.26 9.28 14.66
N SER A 70 0.53 10.34 14.78
CA SER A 70 1.60 10.66 13.84
C SER A 70 2.91 10.09 14.33
N LYS A 71 3.63 9.33 13.48
CA LYS A 71 5.02 8.94 13.78
C LYS A 71 5.94 10.17 13.92
N ASP A 72 5.53 11.32 13.33
CA ASP A 72 6.25 12.60 13.39
C ASP A 72 5.72 13.57 14.47
N GLY A 73 4.82 13.12 15.36
CA GLY A 73 4.29 13.94 16.46
C GLY A 73 3.27 15.03 16.07
N LYS A 74 2.84 15.09 14.81
CA LYS A 74 1.82 16.05 14.31
C LYS A 74 0.38 15.56 14.54
N PHE A 75 0.00 15.30 15.79
CA PHE A 75 -1.31 14.71 16.17
C PHE A 75 -2.56 15.52 15.79
N LYS A 76 -2.40 16.82 15.51
CA LYS A 76 -3.52 17.72 15.15
C LYS A 76 -3.78 17.80 13.65
N GLU A 77 -2.83 17.36 12.83
CA GLU A 77 -2.94 17.41 11.38
C GLU A 77 -3.70 16.19 10.86
N ASP A 78 -4.40 16.41 9.74
CA ASP A 78 -5.06 15.34 9.00
C ASP A 78 -3.99 14.42 8.38
N GLN A 79 -4.14 13.11 8.56
CA GLN A 79 -3.15 12.13 8.14
C GLN A 79 -3.80 11.00 7.34
N ILE A 80 -2.95 10.25 6.64
CA ILE A 80 -3.27 8.93 6.10
C ILE A 80 -2.20 7.94 6.56
N VAL A 81 -2.60 6.67 6.67
CA VAL A 81 -1.66 5.57 6.92
C VAL A 81 -1.48 4.81 5.61
N ILE A 82 -0.24 4.51 5.23
CA ILE A 82 0.11 3.74 4.04
C ILE A 82 0.78 2.45 4.51
N GLY A 83 0.12 1.33 4.26
CA GLY A 83 0.75 0.01 4.39
C GLY A 83 1.46 -0.34 3.10
N LEU A 84 2.69 -0.85 3.19
CA LEU A 84 3.49 -1.34 2.08
C LEU A 84 3.98 -2.74 2.40
N ILE A 85 3.98 -3.61 1.39
CA ILE A 85 4.65 -4.90 1.47
C ILE A 85 5.66 -5.06 0.34
N THR A 86 6.81 -5.61 0.67
CA THR A 86 7.89 -5.93 -0.29
C THR A 86 8.21 -7.42 -0.24
N ASP A 87 8.82 -7.91 -1.31
CA ASP A 87 9.41 -9.25 -1.33
C ASP A 87 10.74 -9.30 -0.57
N GLU A 88 11.37 -10.48 -0.50
CA GLU A 88 12.61 -10.65 0.28
C GLU A 88 13.76 -9.73 -0.18
N ASN A 89 13.75 -9.32 -1.45
CA ASN A 89 14.76 -8.45 -2.05
C ASN A 89 14.41 -6.95 -1.90
N GLY A 90 13.35 -6.63 -1.16
CA GLY A 90 12.87 -5.27 -0.96
C GLY A 90 12.08 -4.71 -2.14
N ILE A 91 11.70 -5.53 -3.12
CA ILE A 91 10.94 -5.05 -4.29
C ILE A 91 9.46 -4.90 -3.89
N PRO A 92 8.84 -3.71 -4.06
CA PRO A 92 7.43 -3.49 -3.73
C PRO A 92 6.49 -4.46 -4.43
N LEU A 93 5.55 -5.03 -3.68
CA LEU A 93 4.55 -5.97 -4.18
C LEU A 93 3.15 -5.35 -4.12
N HIS A 94 2.76 -4.78 -2.99
CA HIS A 94 1.45 -4.19 -2.83
C HIS A 94 1.48 -3.04 -1.83
N TYR A 95 0.54 -2.10 -1.97
CA TYR A 95 0.33 -1.04 -0.99
C TYR A 95 -1.16 -0.79 -0.81
N LYS A 96 -1.51 -0.22 0.35
CA LYS A 96 -2.88 0.14 0.70
C LYS A 96 -2.90 1.40 1.55
N VAL A 97 -3.83 2.29 1.24
CA VAL A 97 -4.07 3.50 2.01
C VAL A 97 -5.22 3.27 2.98
N PHE A 98 -5.00 3.64 4.24
CA PHE A 98 -5.98 3.58 5.32
C PHE A 98 -6.24 4.98 5.87
N PRO A 99 -7.40 5.20 6.53
CA PRO A 99 -7.66 6.44 7.23
C PRO A 99 -6.58 6.77 8.27
N GLY A 100 -6.22 8.05 8.45
CA GLY A 100 -5.14 8.47 9.36
C GLY A 100 -5.30 8.05 10.82
N ASN A 101 -6.54 7.83 11.27
CA ASN A 101 -6.85 7.35 12.62
C ASN A 101 -6.82 5.81 12.75
N THR A 102 -6.33 5.10 11.75
CA THR A 102 -6.21 3.64 11.78
C THR A 102 -4.96 3.27 12.58
N ALA A 103 -5.14 2.49 13.65
CA ALA A 103 -4.00 1.98 14.40
C ALA A 103 -3.19 0.99 13.55
N ASP A 104 -1.86 1.04 13.63
CA ASP A 104 -0.97 0.15 12.87
C ASP A 104 -1.39 -1.31 12.99
N SER A 105 -1.63 -1.80 14.21
CA SER A 105 -2.06 -3.17 14.48
C SER A 105 -3.35 -3.58 13.73
N SER A 106 -4.26 -2.64 13.47
CA SER A 106 -5.53 -2.91 12.77
C SER A 106 -5.41 -2.96 11.25
N THR A 107 -4.30 -2.48 10.68
CA THR A 107 -4.05 -2.51 9.24
C THR A 107 -3.72 -3.92 8.73
N PHE A 108 -3.02 -4.71 9.56
CA PHE A 108 -2.41 -5.98 9.18
C PHE A 108 -3.39 -6.98 8.56
N ILE A 109 -4.44 -7.36 9.29
CA ILE A 109 -5.41 -8.38 8.84
C ILE A 109 -6.06 -7.96 7.52
N SER A 110 -6.51 -6.71 7.43
CA SER A 110 -7.16 -6.20 6.22
C SER A 110 -6.21 -6.18 5.02
N PHE A 111 -4.92 -5.96 5.26
CA PHE A 111 -3.89 -6.00 4.23
C PHE A 111 -3.60 -7.43 3.76
N MET A 112 -3.44 -8.37 4.69
CA MET A 112 -3.15 -9.77 4.37
C MET A 112 -4.28 -10.45 3.61
N LEU A 113 -5.54 -10.19 4.00
CA LEU A 113 -6.70 -10.67 3.25
C LEU A 113 -6.74 -10.11 1.82
N GLU A 114 -6.29 -8.86 1.62
CA GLU A 114 -6.23 -8.24 0.30
C GLU A 114 -5.13 -8.88 -0.57
N LEU A 115 -3.95 -9.11 0.01
CA LEU A 115 -2.85 -9.83 -0.65
C LEU A 115 -3.25 -11.24 -1.09
N GLU A 116 -3.84 -12.03 -0.18
CA GLU A 116 -4.30 -13.39 -0.45
C GLU A 116 -5.29 -13.38 -1.62
N LYS A 117 -6.26 -12.46 -1.60
CA LYS A 117 -7.29 -12.34 -2.63
C LYS A 117 -6.73 -11.94 -4.00
N TYR A 118 -5.80 -10.98 -4.06
CA TYR A 118 -5.37 -10.41 -5.34
C TYR A 118 -4.20 -11.15 -5.99
N TYR A 119 -3.31 -11.74 -5.18
CA TYR A 119 -2.10 -12.38 -5.66
C TYR A 119 -2.07 -13.89 -5.41
N GLY A 120 -3.05 -14.45 -4.68
CA GLY A 120 -3.11 -15.88 -4.39
C GLY A 120 -1.95 -16.36 -3.51
N ILE A 121 -1.33 -15.44 -2.77
CA ILE A 121 -0.17 -15.73 -1.93
C ILE A 121 -0.61 -16.54 -0.73
N LYS A 122 0.01 -17.72 -0.57
CA LYS A 122 -0.22 -18.67 0.53
C LYS A 122 1.14 -19.20 0.97
N ASN A 123 1.22 -19.66 2.22
CA ASN A 123 2.43 -20.25 2.81
C ASN A 123 3.65 -19.31 2.73
N VAL A 124 3.55 -18.15 3.38
CA VAL A 124 4.61 -17.13 3.40
C VAL A 124 4.97 -16.72 4.82
N THR A 125 6.22 -16.35 5.03
CA THR A 125 6.68 -15.73 6.27
C THR A 125 6.53 -14.22 6.16
N ILE A 126 5.73 -13.63 7.04
CA ILE A 126 5.59 -12.16 7.10
C ILE A 126 6.47 -11.63 8.23
N ILE A 127 7.30 -10.66 7.91
CA ILE A 127 8.10 -9.91 8.88
C ILE A 127 7.45 -8.54 9.02
N ALA A 128 7.03 -8.20 10.25
CA ALA A 128 6.39 -6.94 10.58
C ALA A 128 6.90 -6.40 11.93
N ASP A 129 6.75 -5.10 12.16
CA ASP A 129 7.14 -4.47 13.41
C ASP A 129 6.30 -4.99 14.61
N LYS A 130 6.88 -4.93 15.80
CA LYS A 130 6.28 -5.36 17.07
C LYS A 130 4.93 -4.69 17.35
N GLY A 131 4.73 -3.46 16.87
CA GLY A 131 3.45 -2.75 16.99
C GLY A 131 2.26 -3.53 16.36
N MET A 132 2.56 -4.48 15.47
CA MET A 132 1.57 -5.33 14.81
C MET A 132 1.37 -6.69 15.48
N SER A 133 2.25 -7.06 16.42
CA SER A 133 2.22 -8.33 17.17
C SER A 133 1.22 -8.28 18.32
N VAL A 134 -0.04 -7.97 18.02
CA VAL A 134 -1.15 -8.02 18.97
C VAL A 134 -1.84 -9.38 18.93
N ASN A 135 -2.40 -9.83 20.06
CA ASN A 135 -3.08 -11.13 20.19
C ASN A 135 -4.10 -11.40 19.07
N ARG A 136 -4.82 -10.36 18.62
CA ARG A 136 -5.78 -10.47 17.53
C ARG A 136 -5.13 -10.90 16.21
N ASN A 137 -3.98 -10.33 15.86
CA ASN A 137 -3.28 -10.62 14.61
C ASN A 137 -2.62 -12.00 14.67
N ILE A 138 -2.06 -12.36 15.83
CA ILE A 138 -1.46 -13.68 16.06
C ILE A 138 -2.53 -14.77 15.90
N ARG A 139 -3.68 -14.65 16.58
CA ARG A 139 -4.79 -15.60 16.45
C ARG A 139 -5.30 -15.70 15.01
N PHE A 140 -5.41 -14.56 14.30
CA PHE A 140 -5.80 -14.57 12.90
C PHE A 140 -4.84 -15.37 12.03
N LEU A 141 -3.53 -15.31 12.30
CA LEU A 141 -2.54 -16.11 11.59
C LEU A 141 -2.64 -17.59 11.98
N GLU A 142 -2.74 -17.91 13.27
CA GLU A 142 -2.91 -19.29 13.77
C GLU A 142 -4.16 -19.98 13.19
N ASP A 143 -5.29 -19.26 13.10
CA ASP A 143 -6.53 -19.77 12.51
C ASP A 143 -6.42 -20.02 10.98
N LYS A 144 -5.47 -19.35 10.32
CA LYS A 144 -5.22 -19.46 8.88
C LYS A 144 -4.26 -20.59 8.51
N GLY A 145 -3.54 -21.16 9.49
CA GLY A 145 -2.54 -22.22 9.32
C GLY A 145 -1.12 -21.70 9.18
#